data_AF-S8C3A1-F1
#
_entry.id   AF-S8C3A1-F1
#
_cell.length_a   1.000
_cell.length_b   1.000
_cell.length_c   1.000
_cell.angle_alpha   90.00
_cell.angle_beta   90.00
_cell.angle_gamma   90.00
#
_symmetry.space_group_name_H-M   'P 1'
#
loop_
_entity.id
_entity.type
_entity.pdbx_description
1 polymer ?
#
loop_
_entity_poly.entity_id
_entity_poly.type
_entity_poly.pdbx_seq_one_letter_code
_entity_poly.pdbx_strand_id
1 'polypeptide(L)'
;MGRIGTIWHYTTHPYQLRAMLHWKHLRDPLHFRNEAKESAELKKCYEFLELTSRSFSAVILELQPEMRVPVALFYLVLRGLDTIEDDMTIPNDVKIPILQKFYQFLETPGWTFDGNSPTEKDRQLLVEFHFVVTEFAKLKDVYKDVIRDIAKQMGEGMAETCRKPAENLDGLPTIADYDRYCFYVAGLVGEGLTRLFVPAGVANPGLLTRPHLYISMGLFLQKVNIIRDFREDLVDKRSFYPKEIWGLYVDKYTDLGLPENEEKALACLSHLVLNALDHADDCLYYLAGLRDQSVYNFCAIPQVMAIATLALVFRNPEMFKRNVKIPKGEACELMMEVGNLRTTCDIFKKYIAIIRKKNTPKDPNFLEVAVKCAKIEQFIEGIYPTISKKQKEEKRDMELKTGKTVYIEEGFMPKGFGTILLILPLILFVFANMVFLTAFVIGAKLDFSTEAFNTLTFFKFDNESMAFDIFGDTTERVVEAVTKTLTHEEL
;
A
#
# COMPACT_ATOMS: atom_id res chain seq x y z
N MET A 1 -5.41 -6.39 24.51
CA MET A 1 -6.00 -7.64 25.03
C MET A 1 -4.84 -8.49 25.53
N GLY A 2 -4.91 -9.07 26.73
CA GLY A 2 -3.80 -9.91 27.24
C GLY A 2 -3.66 -11.22 26.45
N ARG A 3 -2.48 -11.86 26.52
CA ARG A 3 -2.10 -13.08 25.76
C ARG A 3 -3.18 -14.17 25.69
N ILE A 4 -3.92 -14.40 26.77
CA ILE A 4 -5.00 -15.41 26.82
C ILE A 4 -6.19 -15.03 25.93
N GLY A 5 -6.54 -13.74 25.89
CA GLY A 5 -7.62 -13.23 25.03
C GLY A 5 -7.28 -13.34 23.55
N THR A 6 -6.00 -13.18 23.20
CA THR A 6 -5.54 -13.31 21.81
C THR A 6 -5.51 -14.76 21.34
N ILE A 7 -5.08 -15.68 22.21
CA ILE A 7 -5.16 -17.13 21.94
C ILE A 7 -6.61 -17.56 21.72
N TRP A 8 -7.55 -17.14 22.59
CA TRP A 8 -8.97 -17.45 22.43
C TRP A 8 -9.60 -16.81 21.17
N HIS A 9 -9.16 -15.61 20.79
CA HIS A 9 -9.60 -14.96 19.57
C HIS A 9 -9.22 -15.78 18.33
N TYR A 10 -7.98 -16.26 18.25
CA TYR A 10 -7.51 -17.01 17.08
C TYR A 10 -7.96 -18.47 17.04
N THR A 11 -8.32 -19.09 18.18
CA THR A 11 -8.99 -20.40 18.18
C THR A 11 -10.42 -20.30 17.62
N THR A 12 -11.09 -19.18 17.82
CA THR A 12 -12.45 -18.91 17.28
C THR A 12 -12.43 -18.32 15.86
N HIS A 13 -11.27 -17.86 15.37
CA HIS A 13 -11.07 -17.31 14.03
C HIS A 13 -9.93 -18.01 13.26
N PRO A 14 -10.04 -19.32 12.98
CA PRO A 14 -8.94 -20.12 12.43
C PRO A 14 -8.48 -19.65 11.05
N TYR A 15 -9.36 -19.02 10.26
CA TYR A 15 -8.99 -18.44 8.97
C TYR A 15 -8.02 -17.26 9.10
N GLN A 16 -8.20 -16.41 10.12
CA GLN A 16 -7.30 -15.27 10.39
C GLN A 16 -5.93 -15.76 10.83
N LEU A 17 -5.89 -16.77 11.70
CA LEU A 17 -4.63 -17.39 12.12
C LEU A 17 -3.90 -18.02 10.92
N ARG A 18 -4.63 -18.74 10.06
CA ARG A 18 -4.06 -19.29 8.82
C ARG A 18 -3.48 -18.21 7.92
N ALA A 19 -4.17 -17.09 7.71
CA ALA A 19 -3.69 -15.99 6.89
C ALA A 19 -2.39 -15.39 7.46
N MET A 20 -2.32 -15.20 8.78
CA MET A 20 -1.13 -14.70 9.46
C MET A 20 0.06 -15.67 9.35
N LEU A 21 -0.18 -16.97 9.54
CA LEU A 21 0.86 -17.99 9.39
C LEU A 21 1.35 -18.08 7.94
N HIS A 22 0.43 -18.00 6.98
CA HIS A 22 0.79 -18.03 5.56
C HIS A 22 1.63 -16.82 5.16
N TRP A 23 1.23 -15.62 5.59
CA TRP A 23 2.00 -14.40 5.36
C TRP A 23 3.39 -14.45 5.98
N LYS A 24 3.50 -14.91 7.22
CA LYS A 24 4.75 -14.86 7.99
C LYS A 24 5.73 -15.98 7.62
N HIS A 25 5.25 -17.17 7.28
CA HIS A 25 6.10 -18.37 7.19
C HIS A 25 6.04 -19.12 5.86
N LEU A 26 5.00 -18.90 5.03
CA LEU A 26 4.79 -19.69 3.81
C LEU A 26 4.92 -18.86 2.52
N ARG A 27 5.04 -17.54 2.64
CA ARG A 27 5.17 -16.64 1.50
C ARG A 27 6.65 -16.37 1.20
N ASP A 28 7.04 -16.63 -0.04
CA ASP A 28 8.32 -16.16 -0.57
C ASP A 28 8.19 -14.68 -1.00
N PRO A 29 9.07 -13.78 -0.52
CA PRO A 29 9.09 -12.39 -0.98
C PRO A 29 9.49 -12.33 -2.46
N LEU A 30 8.97 -11.32 -3.18
CA LEU A 30 9.31 -11.14 -4.60
C LEU A 30 10.81 -10.89 -4.82
N HIS A 31 11.41 -10.11 -3.91
CA HIS A 31 12.84 -9.83 -3.92
C HIS A 31 13.42 -10.00 -2.52
N PHE A 32 14.44 -10.84 -2.41
CA PHE A 32 15.13 -11.09 -1.16
C PHE A 32 16.12 -9.96 -0.85
N ARG A 33 16.23 -9.64 0.44
CA ARG A 33 17.30 -8.82 1.01
C ARG A 33 18.54 -9.69 1.20
N ASN A 34 19.73 -9.12 0.96
CA ASN A 34 21.00 -9.82 1.18
C ASN A 34 21.86 -9.03 2.16
N GLU A 35 21.64 -9.27 3.45
CA GLU A 35 22.34 -8.58 4.55
C GLU A 35 23.87 -8.77 4.52
N ALA A 36 24.38 -9.83 3.89
CA ALA A 36 25.83 -10.06 3.81
C ALA A 36 26.54 -9.03 2.90
N LYS A 37 25.82 -8.37 2.00
CA LYS A 37 26.35 -7.35 1.08
C LYS A 37 26.12 -5.91 1.54
N GLU A 38 25.45 -5.73 2.66
CA GLU A 38 25.06 -4.40 3.17
C GLU A 38 26.11 -3.82 4.10
N SER A 39 26.33 -2.51 4.00
CA SER A 39 27.11 -1.73 4.95
C SER A 39 26.45 -1.74 6.33
N ALA A 40 27.22 -1.41 7.37
CA ALA A 40 26.69 -1.30 8.73
C ALA A 40 25.62 -0.19 8.81
N GLU A 41 25.85 0.91 8.10
CA GLU A 41 24.96 2.06 8.05
C GLU A 41 23.64 1.73 7.34
N LEU A 42 23.67 0.95 6.26
CA LEU A 42 22.45 0.50 5.57
C LEU A 42 21.64 -0.48 6.43
N LYS A 43 22.29 -1.36 7.17
CA LYS A 43 21.61 -2.24 8.14
C LYS A 43 20.89 -1.42 9.20
N LYS A 44 21.54 -0.37 9.72
CA LYS A 44 20.91 0.57 10.66
C LYS A 44 19.73 1.31 10.05
N CYS A 45 19.81 1.74 8.79
CA CYS A 45 18.65 2.33 8.10
C CYS A 45 17.47 1.36 8.04
N TYR A 46 17.69 0.08 7.71
CA TYR A 46 16.61 -0.91 7.70
C TYR A 46 16.08 -1.24 9.11
N GLU A 47 16.92 -1.22 10.14
CA GLU A 47 16.49 -1.34 11.53
C GLU A 47 15.55 -0.17 11.90
N PHE A 48 15.92 1.07 11.58
CA PHE A 48 15.02 2.22 11.78
C PHE A 48 13.74 2.09 10.97
N LEU A 49 13.80 1.56 9.74
CA LEU A 49 12.62 1.34 8.93
C LEU A 49 11.66 0.36 9.62
N GLU A 50 12.16 -0.75 10.16
CA GLU A 50 11.35 -1.72 10.89
C GLU A 50 10.75 -1.12 12.18
N LEU A 51 11.53 -0.37 12.94
CA LEU A 51 11.09 0.29 14.18
C LEU A 51 9.97 1.32 13.95
N THR A 52 10.08 2.11 12.88
CA THR A 52 9.18 3.24 12.61
C THR A 52 7.97 2.86 11.75
N SER A 53 8.13 1.91 10.82
CA SER A 53 7.16 1.62 9.75
C SER A 53 6.29 0.37 10.01
N ARG A 54 6.72 -0.52 10.93
CA ARG A 54 6.04 -1.79 11.27
C ARG A 54 5.63 -2.58 10.02
N SER A 55 4.34 -2.75 9.74
CA SER A 55 3.86 -3.54 8.60
C SER A 55 4.26 -2.98 7.23
N PHE A 56 4.56 -1.68 7.14
CA PHE A 56 4.95 -1.05 5.88
C PHE A 56 6.44 -1.27 5.56
N SER A 57 7.28 -1.62 6.55
CA SER A 57 8.68 -2.00 6.30
C SER A 57 8.76 -3.27 5.44
N ALA A 58 7.92 -4.26 5.71
CA ALA A 58 7.88 -5.52 4.96
C ALA A 58 7.68 -5.28 3.46
N VAL A 59 6.78 -4.36 3.10
CA VAL A 59 6.46 -4.06 1.70
C VAL A 59 7.58 -3.27 1.02
N ILE A 60 8.28 -2.39 1.75
CA ILE A 60 9.45 -1.66 1.24
C ILE A 60 10.62 -2.62 1.00
N LEU A 61 10.86 -3.56 1.93
CA LEU A 61 11.96 -4.53 1.82
C LEU A 61 11.81 -5.47 0.62
N GLU A 62 10.58 -5.69 0.17
CA GLU A 62 10.27 -6.50 -1.00
C GLU A 62 10.41 -5.77 -2.34
N LEU A 63 10.65 -4.47 -2.34
CA LEU A 63 10.93 -3.74 -3.56
C LEU A 63 12.16 -4.32 -4.28
N GLN A 64 12.15 -4.20 -5.59
CA GLN A 64 13.29 -4.55 -6.42
C GLN A 64 14.56 -3.79 -5.97
N PRO A 65 15.76 -4.35 -6.19
CA PRO A 65 17.00 -3.80 -5.64
C PRO A 65 17.25 -2.32 -5.94
N GLU A 66 16.90 -1.87 -7.14
CA GLU A 66 17.07 -0.49 -7.60
C GLU A 66 16.19 0.50 -6.80
N MET A 67 15.02 0.07 -6.30
CA MET A 67 14.06 0.94 -5.60
C MET A 67 14.04 0.76 -4.09
N ARG A 68 14.48 -0.38 -3.58
CA ARG A 68 14.46 -0.68 -2.14
C ARG A 68 15.16 0.39 -1.30
N VAL A 69 16.43 0.69 -1.62
CA VAL A 69 17.23 1.66 -0.83
C VAL A 69 16.70 3.09 -1.00
N PRO A 70 16.45 3.63 -2.22
CA PRO A 70 15.90 4.96 -2.37
C PRO A 70 14.57 5.16 -1.65
N VAL A 71 13.64 4.21 -1.73
CA VAL A 71 12.34 4.32 -1.07
C VAL A 71 12.46 4.18 0.45
N ALA A 72 13.33 3.29 0.96
CA ALA A 72 13.59 3.19 2.39
C ALA A 72 14.16 4.49 2.96
N LEU A 73 15.16 5.08 2.30
CA LEU A 73 15.74 6.36 2.72
C LEU A 73 14.75 7.50 2.57
N PHE A 74 13.96 7.53 1.49
CA PHE A 74 12.89 8.51 1.33
C PHE A 74 11.91 8.46 2.50
N TYR A 75 11.47 7.25 2.89
CA TYR A 75 10.60 7.06 4.05
C TYR A 75 11.26 7.58 5.35
N LEU A 76 12.51 7.22 5.63
CA LEU A 76 13.21 7.62 6.85
C LEU A 76 13.42 9.14 6.93
N VAL A 77 13.72 9.78 5.80
CA VAL A 77 13.85 11.24 5.71
C VAL A 77 12.54 11.92 6.08
N LEU A 78 11.42 11.46 5.51
CA LEU A 78 10.11 12.04 5.82
C LEU A 78 9.64 11.71 7.24
N ARG A 79 9.95 10.52 7.75
CA ARG A 79 9.69 10.15 9.15
C ARG A 79 10.47 11.04 10.11
N GLY A 80 11.72 11.38 9.80
CA GLY A 80 12.50 12.33 10.59
C GLY A 80 11.88 13.73 10.65
N LEU A 81 11.33 14.22 9.52
CA LEU A 81 10.54 15.47 9.49
C LEU A 81 9.30 15.37 10.38
N ASP A 82 8.52 14.31 10.23
CA ASP A 82 7.29 14.01 10.98
C ASP A 82 7.57 14.01 12.50
N THR A 83 8.63 13.31 12.94
CA THR A 83 9.03 13.24 14.35
C THR A 83 9.43 14.60 14.94
N ILE A 84 9.94 15.54 14.14
CA ILE A 84 10.20 16.92 14.60
C ILE A 84 8.90 17.73 14.66
N GLU A 85 8.01 17.53 13.70
CA GLU A 85 6.73 18.23 13.59
C GLU A 85 5.76 17.86 14.72
N ASP A 86 5.56 16.55 14.95
CA ASP A 86 4.63 15.98 15.92
C ASP A 86 5.03 16.26 17.38
N ASP A 87 6.32 16.49 17.66
CA ASP A 87 6.79 16.67 19.03
C ASP A 87 6.44 18.05 19.58
N MET A 88 5.32 18.11 20.30
CA MET A 88 4.79 19.34 20.92
C MET A 88 5.66 19.89 22.05
N THR A 89 6.72 19.19 22.48
CA THR A 89 7.66 19.69 23.49
C THR A 89 8.72 20.60 22.90
N ILE A 90 8.91 20.60 21.57
CA ILE A 90 9.87 21.46 20.88
C ILE A 90 9.23 22.84 20.62
N PRO A 91 9.81 23.94 21.13
CA PRO A 91 9.34 25.29 20.85
C PRO A 91 9.33 25.62 19.35
N ASN A 92 8.30 26.32 18.88
CA ASN A 92 8.12 26.64 17.45
C ASN A 92 9.27 27.46 16.85
N ASP A 93 9.93 28.31 17.64
CA ASP A 93 11.10 29.09 17.23
C ASP A 93 12.34 28.22 16.97
N VAL A 94 12.39 27.02 17.56
CA VAL A 94 13.40 25.98 17.27
C VAL A 94 12.93 25.05 16.15
N LYS A 95 11.68 24.58 16.23
CA LYS A 95 11.08 23.61 15.30
C LYS A 95 11.03 24.12 13.87
N ILE A 96 10.49 25.32 13.65
CA ILE A 96 10.24 25.87 12.31
C ILE A 96 11.53 26.01 11.49
N PRO A 97 12.64 26.60 12.00
CA PRO A 97 13.88 26.68 11.24
C PRO A 97 14.46 25.32 10.87
N ILE A 98 14.29 24.31 11.73
CA ILE A 98 14.76 22.95 11.45
C ILE A 98 13.95 22.35 10.30
N LEU A 99 12.61 22.39 10.37
CA LEU A 99 11.74 21.89 9.30
C LEU A 99 12.06 22.53 7.94
N GLN A 100 12.23 23.86 7.91
CA GLN A 100 12.53 24.59 6.67
C GLN A 100 13.92 24.28 6.08
N LYS A 101 14.89 23.88 6.92
CA LYS A 101 16.27 23.58 6.48
C LYS A 101 16.58 22.09 6.44
N PHE A 102 15.63 21.22 6.82
CA PHE A 102 15.86 19.78 6.97
C PHE A 102 16.48 19.14 5.72
N TYR A 103 16.00 19.54 4.54
CA TYR A 103 16.51 19.08 3.26
C TYR A 103 18.02 19.37 3.03
N GLN A 104 18.55 20.43 3.65
CA GLN A 104 19.98 20.79 3.58
C GLN A 104 20.82 19.89 4.49
N PHE A 105 20.25 19.42 5.59
CA PHE A 105 20.93 18.53 6.53
C PHE A 105 21.19 17.14 5.93
N LEU A 106 20.43 16.74 4.91
CA LEU A 106 20.70 15.53 4.11
C LEU A 106 22.08 15.56 3.43
N GLU A 107 22.63 16.76 3.20
CA GLU A 107 23.95 16.96 2.59
C GLU A 107 25.02 17.32 3.63
N THR A 108 24.69 17.29 4.93
CA THR A 108 25.61 17.63 6.02
C THR A 108 26.12 16.36 6.70
N PRO A 109 27.35 15.89 6.41
CA PRO A 109 27.87 14.64 6.97
C PRO A 109 27.86 14.66 8.50
N GLY A 110 27.37 13.58 9.11
CA GLY A 110 27.32 13.44 10.56
C GLY A 110 26.18 14.20 11.25
N TRP A 111 25.24 14.79 10.50
CA TRP A 111 24.11 15.50 11.10
C TRP A 111 23.22 14.57 11.93
N THR A 112 22.85 15.03 13.12
CA THR A 112 21.93 14.39 14.06
C THR A 112 21.10 15.44 14.78
N PHE A 113 20.02 15.02 15.42
CA PHE A 113 19.18 15.88 16.24
C PHE A 113 18.71 15.14 17.50
N ASP A 114 19.01 15.71 18.67
CA ASP A 114 18.70 15.14 19.99
C ASP A 114 17.71 16.00 20.79
N GLY A 115 17.00 16.92 20.12
CA GLY A 115 16.12 17.90 20.75
C GLY A 115 14.68 17.41 21.02
N ASN A 116 14.32 16.21 20.54
CA ASN A 116 13.02 15.61 20.84
C ASN A 116 12.88 15.17 22.29
N SER A 117 11.64 15.13 22.78
CA SER A 117 11.27 14.54 24.06
C SER A 117 11.83 13.11 24.19
N PRO A 118 12.40 12.71 25.34
CA PRO A 118 12.82 11.33 25.57
C PRO A 118 11.70 10.29 25.43
N THR A 119 10.43 10.72 25.50
CA THR A 119 9.27 9.86 25.30
C THR A 119 8.78 9.82 23.85
N GLU A 120 9.36 10.61 22.95
CA GLU A 120 9.01 10.61 21.54
C GLU A 120 9.42 9.27 20.93
N LYS A 121 8.46 8.56 20.32
CA LYS A 121 8.56 7.14 20.00
C LYS A 121 9.69 6.88 19.01
N ASP A 122 9.78 7.71 17.99
CA ASP A 122 10.69 7.51 16.86
C ASP A 122 11.97 8.38 16.99
N ARG A 123 12.19 9.00 18.15
CA ARG A 123 13.34 9.87 18.46
C ARG A 123 14.68 9.30 18.02
N GLN A 124 14.91 8.01 18.24
CA GLN A 124 16.20 7.36 17.98
C GLN A 124 16.66 7.55 16.53
N LEU A 125 15.74 7.61 15.57
CA LEU A 125 16.04 7.89 14.17
C LEU A 125 16.78 9.23 14.00
N LEU A 126 16.37 10.27 14.73
CA LEU A 126 16.96 11.61 14.64
C LEU A 126 18.30 11.70 15.38
N VAL A 127 18.41 11.02 16.52
CA VAL A 127 19.66 10.92 17.30
C VAL A 127 20.77 10.28 16.47
N GLU A 128 20.42 9.29 15.67
CA GLU A 128 21.35 8.53 14.83
C GLU A 128 21.16 8.80 13.33
N PHE A 129 20.63 9.99 12.98
CA PHE A 129 20.28 10.34 11.59
C PHE A 129 21.49 10.38 10.65
N HIS A 130 22.70 10.45 11.19
CA HIS A 130 23.95 10.38 10.44
C HIS A 130 24.08 9.10 9.59
N PHE A 131 23.43 7.98 10.00
CA PHE A 131 23.36 6.77 9.18
C PHE A 131 22.54 7.00 7.90
N VAL A 132 21.39 7.68 8.02
CA VAL A 132 20.52 8.04 6.89
C VAL A 132 21.26 8.98 5.94
N VAL A 133 21.94 10.00 6.47
CA VAL A 133 22.76 10.93 5.68
C VAL A 133 23.87 10.20 4.91
N THR A 134 24.55 9.26 5.56
CA THR A 134 25.66 8.50 4.97
C THR A 134 25.18 7.62 3.80
N GLU A 135 24.04 6.95 3.95
CA GLU A 135 23.46 6.14 2.86
C GLU A 135 22.80 7.01 1.78
N PHE A 136 22.20 8.14 2.16
CA PHE A 136 21.63 9.11 1.22
C PHE A 136 22.68 9.63 0.25
N ALA A 137 23.90 9.93 0.72
CA ALA A 137 24.99 10.40 -0.12
C ALA A 137 25.40 9.40 -1.22
N LYS A 138 25.14 8.10 -1.04
CA LYS A 138 25.45 7.02 -2.00
C LYS A 138 24.41 6.86 -3.10
N LEU A 139 23.24 7.48 -2.96
CA LEU A 139 22.18 7.42 -3.96
C LEU A 139 22.58 8.13 -5.27
N LYS A 140 21.99 7.70 -6.39
CA LYS A 140 22.09 8.40 -7.67
C LYS A 140 21.54 9.83 -7.53
N ASP A 141 22.15 10.79 -8.22
CA ASP A 141 21.78 12.21 -8.12
C ASP A 141 20.30 12.45 -8.38
N VAL A 142 19.72 11.77 -9.38
CA VAL A 142 18.28 11.84 -9.68
C VAL A 142 17.39 11.48 -8.48
N TYR A 143 17.80 10.54 -7.63
CA TYR A 143 17.02 10.16 -6.44
C TYR A 143 17.25 11.13 -5.28
N LYS A 144 18.50 11.59 -5.10
CA LYS A 144 18.82 12.62 -4.09
C LYS A 144 18.05 13.90 -4.35
N ASP A 145 18.00 14.35 -5.60
CA ASP A 145 17.29 15.56 -5.99
C ASP A 145 15.79 15.47 -5.68
N VAL A 146 15.16 14.32 -5.97
CA VAL A 146 13.74 14.08 -5.67
C VAL A 146 13.48 14.09 -4.17
N ILE A 147 14.24 13.32 -3.40
CA ILE A 147 14.05 13.23 -1.93
C ILE A 147 14.27 14.59 -1.28
N ARG A 148 15.31 15.32 -1.69
CA ARG A 148 15.63 16.66 -1.17
C ARG A 148 14.53 17.67 -1.49
N ASP A 149 14.04 17.67 -2.74
CA ASP A 149 12.98 18.58 -3.17
C ASP A 149 11.67 18.32 -2.41
N ILE A 150 11.27 17.05 -2.27
CA ILE A 150 10.07 16.70 -1.49
C ILE A 150 10.24 17.03 0.00
N ALA A 151 11.40 16.71 0.60
CA ALA A 151 11.68 17.06 1.99
C ALA A 151 11.63 18.58 2.23
N LYS A 152 12.09 19.38 1.26
CA LYS A 152 11.99 20.84 1.31
C LYS A 152 10.54 21.30 1.31
N GLN A 153 9.75 20.86 0.33
CA GLN A 153 8.35 21.28 0.19
C GLN A 153 7.50 20.83 1.39
N MET A 154 7.72 19.59 1.86
CA MET A 154 7.04 19.06 3.04
C MET A 154 7.43 19.84 4.31
N GLY A 155 8.72 20.11 4.53
CA GLY A 155 9.20 20.91 5.65
C GLY A 155 8.67 22.34 5.64
N GLU A 156 8.54 22.97 4.47
CA GLU A 156 7.90 24.29 4.31
C GLU A 156 6.41 24.26 4.66
N GLY A 157 5.66 23.24 4.20
CA GLY A 157 4.24 23.06 4.50
C GLY A 157 3.96 22.74 5.97
N MET A 158 4.78 21.88 6.58
CA MET A 158 4.73 21.57 8.02
C MET A 158 5.02 22.83 8.85
N ALA A 159 6.05 23.59 8.49
CA ALA A 159 6.36 24.86 9.15
C ALA A 159 5.23 25.90 9.04
N GLU A 160 4.49 25.96 7.93
CA GLU A 160 3.30 26.80 7.80
C GLU A 160 2.20 26.37 8.78
N THR A 161 2.02 25.06 8.97
CA THR A 161 1.04 24.49 9.90
C THR A 161 1.42 24.78 11.35
N CYS A 162 2.68 24.60 11.74
CA CYS A 162 3.14 24.89 13.12
C CYS A 162 3.00 26.36 13.53
N ARG A 163 2.90 27.31 12.58
CA ARG A 163 2.68 28.73 12.88
C ARG A 163 1.26 29.02 13.35
N LYS A 164 0.31 28.12 13.10
CA LYS A 164 -1.06 28.22 13.61
C LYS A 164 -1.08 27.85 15.11
N PRO A 165 -2.08 28.29 15.89
CA PRO A 165 -2.15 27.99 17.32
C PRO A 165 -2.09 26.47 17.58
N ALA A 166 -1.24 26.06 18.53
CA ALA A 166 -0.97 24.66 18.86
C ALA A 166 -2.19 23.89 19.39
N GLU A 167 -3.10 24.56 20.10
CA GLU A 167 -4.39 23.98 20.51
C GLU A 167 -5.48 24.50 19.56
N ASN A 168 -5.69 23.78 18.45
CA ASN A 168 -6.79 24.06 17.53
C ASN A 168 -7.77 22.88 17.50
N LEU A 169 -8.70 22.87 18.45
CA LEU A 169 -9.80 21.90 18.46
C LEU A 169 -10.89 22.24 17.42
N ASP A 170 -10.81 23.37 16.72
CA ASP A 170 -11.75 23.75 15.67
C ASP A 170 -11.44 23.07 14.32
N GLY A 171 -10.37 22.28 14.24
CA GLY A 171 -10.00 21.57 13.03
C GLY A 171 -9.53 22.51 11.91
N LEU A 172 -9.58 22.03 10.68
CA LEU A 172 -9.22 22.81 9.51
C LEU A 172 -10.42 23.67 9.05
N PRO A 173 -10.28 24.93 8.62
CA PRO A 173 -11.44 25.77 8.35
C PRO A 173 -12.32 25.26 7.20
N THR A 174 -11.71 24.89 6.07
CA THR A 174 -12.40 24.52 4.83
C THR A 174 -11.96 23.15 4.32
N ILE A 175 -12.73 22.56 3.40
CA ILE A 175 -12.33 21.36 2.65
C ILE A 175 -11.05 21.64 1.83
N ALA A 176 -10.88 22.85 1.31
CA ALA A 176 -9.66 23.24 0.60
C ALA A 176 -8.42 23.26 1.51
N ASP A 177 -8.57 23.71 2.76
CA ASP A 177 -7.50 23.64 3.76
C ASP A 177 -7.17 22.18 4.14
N TYR A 178 -8.21 21.32 4.20
CA TYR A 178 -8.05 19.89 4.41
C TYR A 178 -7.28 19.20 3.29
N ASP A 179 -7.64 19.48 2.03
CA ASP A 179 -6.93 18.98 0.86
C ASP A 179 -5.49 19.51 0.80
N ARG A 180 -5.28 20.80 1.12
CA ARG A 180 -3.94 21.41 1.15
C ARG A 180 -3.06 20.80 2.24
N TYR A 181 -3.62 20.55 3.43
CA TYR A 181 -2.90 19.84 4.49
C TYR A 181 -2.51 18.43 4.03
N CYS A 182 -3.47 17.65 3.53
CA CYS A 182 -3.22 16.30 3.02
C CYS A 182 -2.22 16.28 1.85
N PHE A 183 -2.23 17.31 1.00
CA PHE A 183 -1.27 17.48 -0.07
C PHE A 183 0.16 17.58 0.46
N TYR A 184 0.40 18.44 1.45
CA TYR A 184 1.75 18.62 1.99
C TYR A 184 2.27 17.38 2.71
N VAL A 185 1.44 16.71 3.52
CA VAL A 185 1.92 15.58 4.36
C VAL A 185 1.89 14.23 3.64
N ALA A 186 1.08 14.07 2.59
CA ALA A 186 0.91 12.79 1.89
C ALA A 186 0.89 12.89 0.35
N GLY A 187 0.28 13.94 -0.21
CA GLY A 187 0.27 14.15 -1.67
C GLY A 187 1.67 14.27 -2.27
N LEU A 188 2.56 15.03 -1.62
CA LEU A 188 3.97 15.15 -1.99
C LEU A 188 4.72 13.82 -1.91
N VAL A 189 4.31 12.90 -1.02
CA VAL A 189 4.89 11.55 -0.95
C VAL A 189 4.57 10.77 -2.23
N GLY A 190 3.32 10.87 -2.71
CA GLY A 190 2.91 10.28 -3.99
C GLY A 190 3.70 10.85 -5.18
N GLU A 191 3.92 12.17 -5.20
CA GLU A 191 4.76 12.81 -6.20
C GLU A 191 6.21 12.29 -6.15
N GLY A 192 6.81 12.28 -4.96
CA GLY A 192 8.18 11.80 -4.74
C GLY A 192 8.37 10.37 -5.21
N LEU A 193 7.49 9.46 -4.78
CA LEU A 193 7.51 8.07 -5.22
C LEU A 193 7.39 7.95 -6.75
N THR A 194 6.47 8.69 -7.38
CA THR A 194 6.32 8.68 -8.85
C THR A 194 7.60 9.16 -9.54
N ARG A 195 8.23 10.22 -9.01
CA ARG A 195 9.49 10.79 -9.51
C ARG A 195 10.71 9.90 -9.25
N LEU A 196 10.65 8.97 -8.29
CA LEU A 196 11.64 7.90 -8.13
C LEU A 196 11.40 6.75 -9.14
N PHE A 197 10.14 6.34 -9.31
CA PHE A 197 9.75 5.20 -10.12
C PHE A 197 9.96 5.41 -11.63
N VAL A 198 9.61 6.57 -12.15
CA VAL A 198 9.67 6.82 -13.60
C VAL A 198 11.11 6.76 -14.13
N PRO A 199 12.11 7.43 -13.54
CA PRO A 199 13.51 7.31 -13.96
C PRO A 199 14.10 5.91 -13.78
N ALA A 200 13.59 5.14 -12.81
CA ALA A 200 13.98 3.74 -12.61
C ALA A 200 13.38 2.78 -13.67
N GLY A 201 12.46 3.26 -14.52
CA GLY A 201 11.82 2.46 -15.57
C GLY A 201 10.68 1.55 -15.06
N VAL A 202 10.27 1.71 -13.80
CA VAL A 202 9.33 0.81 -13.10
C VAL A 202 7.89 1.35 -13.09
N ALA A 203 7.68 2.53 -13.67
CA ALA A 203 6.38 3.16 -13.86
C ALA A 203 6.29 3.84 -15.23
N ASN A 204 5.07 4.08 -15.69
CA ASN A 204 4.81 4.77 -16.95
C ASN A 204 5.13 6.27 -16.83
N PRO A 205 5.99 6.86 -17.71
CA PRO A 205 6.28 8.29 -17.69
C PRO A 205 5.06 9.20 -17.82
N GLY A 206 3.97 8.71 -18.42
CA GLY A 206 2.70 9.44 -18.52
C GLY A 206 1.97 9.65 -17.18
N LEU A 207 2.49 9.12 -16.06
CA LEU A 207 2.04 9.47 -14.72
C LEU A 207 2.54 10.85 -14.29
N LEU A 208 3.74 11.28 -14.72
CA LEU A 208 4.28 12.61 -14.38
C LEU A 208 3.47 13.75 -14.99
N THR A 209 2.76 13.50 -16.09
CA THR A 209 1.90 14.50 -16.74
C THR A 209 0.49 14.56 -16.13
N ARG A 210 0.19 13.74 -15.12
CA ARG A 210 -1.12 13.63 -14.47
C ARG A 210 -0.99 13.75 -12.94
N PRO A 211 -0.66 14.95 -12.43
CA PRO A 211 -0.41 15.16 -11.00
C PRO A 211 -1.54 14.72 -10.08
N HIS A 212 -2.79 14.93 -10.49
CA HIS A 212 -3.97 14.53 -9.72
C HIS A 212 -3.95 13.05 -9.32
N LEU A 213 -3.39 12.15 -10.15
CA LEU A 213 -3.37 10.72 -9.86
C LEU A 213 -2.49 10.37 -8.66
N TYR A 214 -1.22 10.79 -8.67
CA TYR A 214 -0.32 10.49 -7.57
C TYR A 214 -0.58 11.35 -6.33
N ILE A 215 -1.17 12.54 -6.50
CA ILE A 215 -1.67 13.34 -5.38
C ILE A 215 -2.84 12.61 -4.71
N SER A 216 -3.82 12.13 -5.48
CA SER A 216 -4.97 11.37 -4.97
C SER A 216 -4.54 10.10 -4.22
N MET A 217 -3.49 9.40 -4.66
CA MET A 217 -2.91 8.28 -3.92
C MET A 217 -2.51 8.64 -2.48
N GLY A 218 -1.88 9.80 -2.29
CA GLY A 218 -1.49 10.29 -0.97
C GLY A 218 -2.68 10.81 -0.15
N LEU A 219 -3.54 11.62 -0.78
CA LEU A 219 -4.74 12.18 -0.15
C LEU A 219 -5.67 11.08 0.36
N PHE A 220 -5.90 10.02 -0.43
CA PHE A 220 -6.75 8.92 -0.01
C PHE A 220 -6.26 8.29 1.29
N LEU A 221 -4.97 7.93 1.36
CA LEU A 221 -4.39 7.32 2.56
C LEU A 221 -4.49 8.26 3.77
N GLN A 222 -4.16 9.54 3.58
CA GLN A 222 -4.14 10.50 4.68
C GLN A 222 -5.54 10.79 5.21
N LYS A 223 -6.52 10.97 4.31
CA LYS A 223 -7.91 11.19 4.71
C LYS A 223 -8.45 9.99 5.49
N VAL A 224 -8.14 8.77 5.06
CA VAL A 224 -8.54 7.55 5.78
C VAL A 224 -7.93 7.48 7.18
N ASN A 225 -6.64 7.81 7.32
CA ASN A 225 -5.99 7.85 8.63
C ASN A 225 -6.62 8.91 9.54
N ILE A 226 -6.80 10.14 9.05
CA ILE A 226 -7.45 11.22 9.80
C ILE A 226 -8.85 10.81 10.25
N ILE A 227 -9.65 10.20 9.36
CA ILE A 227 -10.99 9.71 9.72
C ILE A 227 -10.92 8.67 10.83
N ARG A 228 -10.02 7.69 10.72
CA ARG A 228 -9.86 6.59 11.68
C ARG A 228 -9.38 7.07 13.06
N ASP A 229 -8.43 7.99 13.08
CA ASP A 229 -7.65 8.32 14.28
C ASP A 229 -8.28 9.44 15.14
N PHE A 230 -9.51 9.86 14.83
CA PHE A 230 -10.30 10.86 15.57
C PHE A 230 -10.11 10.83 17.11
N ARG A 231 -10.14 9.63 17.72
CA ARG A 231 -10.00 9.51 19.18
C ARG A 231 -8.58 9.74 19.68
N GLU A 232 -7.58 9.27 18.97
CA GLU A 232 -6.17 9.48 19.33
C GLU A 232 -5.84 10.97 19.18
N ASP A 233 -6.24 11.58 18.05
CA ASP A 233 -6.07 13.01 17.81
C ASP A 233 -6.72 13.86 18.91
N LEU A 234 -7.95 13.51 19.33
CA LEU A 234 -8.65 14.26 20.36
C LEU A 234 -7.96 14.18 21.74
N VAL A 235 -7.36 13.03 22.08
CA VAL A 235 -6.57 12.87 23.32
C VAL A 235 -5.32 13.76 23.28
N ASP A 236 -4.69 13.86 22.11
CA ASP A 236 -3.53 14.73 21.88
C ASP A 236 -3.91 16.21 21.67
N LYS A 237 -5.20 16.56 21.83
CA LYS A 237 -5.77 17.89 21.58
C LYS A 237 -5.59 18.40 20.15
N ARG A 238 -5.51 17.50 19.19
CA ARG A 238 -5.44 17.77 17.75
C ARG A 238 -6.82 17.60 17.11
N SER A 239 -7.04 18.30 16.01
CA SER A 239 -8.23 18.15 15.17
C SER A 239 -7.87 18.45 13.72
N PHE A 240 -8.25 17.54 12.82
CA PHE A 240 -7.95 17.66 11.39
C PHE A 240 -9.20 17.65 10.51
N TYR A 241 -10.39 17.36 11.06
CA TYR A 241 -11.60 17.40 10.25
C TYR A 241 -11.88 18.84 9.81
N PRO A 242 -12.34 19.06 8.57
CA PRO A 242 -12.73 20.38 8.12
C PRO A 242 -14.02 20.84 8.82
N LYS A 243 -14.01 22.06 9.39
CA LYS A 243 -15.14 22.73 10.04
C LYS A 243 -16.30 22.95 9.09
N GLU A 244 -16.01 23.17 7.81
CA GLU A 244 -17.01 23.17 6.74
C GLU A 244 -17.84 21.86 6.68
N ILE A 245 -17.27 20.72 7.10
CA ILE A 245 -18.00 19.45 7.21
C ILE A 245 -18.54 19.26 8.62
N TRP A 246 -17.68 19.20 9.64
CA TRP A 246 -18.13 18.81 10.99
C TRP A 246 -19.09 19.82 11.63
N GLY A 247 -18.93 21.10 11.30
CA GLY A 247 -19.77 22.20 11.79
C GLY A 247 -21.21 22.17 11.26
N LEU A 248 -21.50 21.33 10.27
CA LEU A 248 -22.88 21.09 9.81
C LEU A 248 -23.67 20.21 10.79
N TYR A 249 -22.99 19.48 11.66
CA TYR A 249 -23.60 18.44 12.50
C TYR A 249 -23.60 18.80 13.99
N VAL A 250 -22.56 19.47 14.47
CA VAL A 250 -22.38 19.86 15.88
C VAL A 250 -21.77 21.26 16.01
N ASP A 251 -22.00 21.92 17.15
CA ASP A 251 -21.50 23.28 17.40
C ASP A 251 -20.01 23.31 17.79
N LYS A 252 -19.54 22.26 18.47
CA LYS A 252 -18.12 22.08 18.85
C LYS A 252 -17.61 20.74 18.36
N TYR A 253 -16.38 20.69 17.86
CA TYR A 253 -15.76 19.46 17.36
C TYR A 253 -15.76 18.32 18.40
N THR A 254 -15.48 18.65 19.66
CA THR A 254 -15.50 17.70 20.79
C THR A 254 -16.83 16.99 20.98
N ASP A 255 -17.92 17.63 20.55
CA ASP A 255 -19.29 17.13 20.75
C ASP A 255 -19.58 15.93 19.84
N LEU A 256 -18.77 15.68 18.79
CA LEU A 256 -18.81 14.45 18.00
C LEU A 256 -18.50 13.20 18.85
N GLY A 257 -17.76 13.35 19.95
CA GLY A 257 -17.42 12.27 20.86
C GLY A 257 -18.47 11.99 21.94
N LEU A 258 -19.57 12.76 21.98
CA LEU A 258 -20.60 12.65 23.01
C LEU A 258 -21.69 11.63 22.61
N PRO A 259 -22.11 10.71 23.51
CA PRO A 259 -23.11 9.69 23.20
C PRO A 259 -24.45 10.24 22.68
N GLU A 260 -24.90 11.40 23.18
CA GLU A 260 -26.13 12.07 22.76
C GLU A 260 -26.09 12.57 21.30
N ASN A 261 -24.90 12.73 20.72
CA ASN A 261 -24.70 13.17 19.35
C ASN A 261 -24.37 12.01 18.39
N GLU A 262 -24.53 10.75 18.79
CA GLU A 262 -24.07 9.58 18.00
C GLU A 262 -24.56 9.62 16.54
N GLU A 263 -25.84 9.86 16.27
CA GLU A 263 -26.35 9.92 14.88
C GLU A 263 -25.79 11.11 14.08
N LYS A 264 -25.60 12.27 14.71
CA LYS A 264 -24.96 13.44 14.09
C LYS A 264 -23.50 13.15 13.75
N ALA A 265 -22.79 12.49 14.67
CA ALA A 265 -21.41 12.08 14.48
C ALA A 265 -21.29 11.04 13.35
N LEU A 266 -22.21 10.08 13.27
CA LEU A 266 -22.27 9.11 12.18
C LEU A 266 -22.59 9.75 10.82
N ALA A 267 -23.41 10.80 10.79
CA ALA A 267 -23.68 11.57 9.57
C ALA A 267 -22.45 12.40 9.14
N CYS A 268 -21.74 13.02 10.08
CA CYS A 268 -20.45 13.67 9.83
C CYS A 268 -19.42 12.68 9.27
N LEU A 269 -19.33 11.49 9.88
CA LEU A 269 -18.44 10.43 9.43
C LEU A 269 -18.76 9.98 8.00
N SER A 270 -20.04 9.86 7.66
CA SER A 270 -20.48 9.55 6.30
C SER A 270 -20.02 10.60 5.28
N HIS A 271 -20.14 11.89 5.60
CA HIS A 271 -19.67 12.98 4.75
C HIS A 271 -18.14 12.94 4.55
N LEU A 272 -17.36 12.66 5.58
CA LEU A 272 -15.91 12.51 5.46
C LEU A 272 -15.52 11.30 4.61
N VAL A 273 -16.21 10.17 4.78
CA VAL A 273 -16.00 8.98 3.93
C VAL A 273 -16.35 9.28 2.48
N LEU A 274 -17.44 10.01 2.21
CA LEU A 274 -17.80 10.48 0.87
C LEU A 274 -16.66 11.30 0.24
N ASN A 275 -16.12 12.27 0.99
CA ASN A 275 -15.00 13.10 0.55
C ASN A 275 -13.72 12.28 0.29
N ALA A 276 -13.44 11.27 1.11
CA ALA A 276 -12.30 10.37 0.86
C ALA A 276 -12.49 9.51 -0.39
N LEU A 277 -13.71 9.00 -0.63
CA LEU A 277 -14.03 8.17 -1.80
C LEU A 277 -13.86 8.91 -3.14
N ASP A 278 -13.76 10.25 -3.14
CA ASP A 278 -13.46 11.05 -4.34
C ASP A 278 -12.11 10.73 -4.99
N HIS A 279 -11.20 10.08 -4.25
CA HIS A 279 -9.87 9.72 -4.75
C HIS A 279 -9.75 8.28 -5.26
N ALA A 280 -10.78 7.45 -5.06
CA ALA A 280 -10.67 6.00 -5.24
C ALA A 280 -10.42 5.58 -6.71
N ASP A 281 -11.09 6.21 -7.67
CA ASP A 281 -10.92 5.97 -9.11
C ASP A 281 -9.56 6.47 -9.62
N ASP A 282 -9.11 7.65 -9.17
CA ASP A 282 -7.76 8.14 -9.42
C ASP A 282 -6.68 7.17 -8.91
N CYS A 283 -6.85 6.62 -7.70
CA CYS A 283 -5.93 5.62 -7.15
C CYS A 283 -5.86 4.37 -8.05
N LEU A 284 -7.01 3.83 -8.47
CA LEU A 284 -7.05 2.68 -9.37
C LEU A 284 -6.41 3.00 -10.74
N TYR A 285 -6.64 4.20 -11.28
CA TYR A 285 -6.01 4.64 -12.52
C TYR A 285 -4.49 4.76 -12.38
N TYR A 286 -4.00 5.33 -11.26
CA TYR A 286 -2.58 5.44 -10.98
C TYR A 286 -1.90 4.06 -10.97
N LEU A 287 -2.50 3.09 -10.27
CA LEU A 287 -1.99 1.73 -10.15
C LEU A 287 -1.86 1.03 -11.52
N ALA A 288 -2.74 1.34 -12.48
CA ALA A 288 -2.64 0.84 -13.85
C ALA A 288 -1.38 1.30 -14.60
N GLY A 289 -0.74 2.38 -14.14
CA GLY A 289 0.49 2.92 -14.72
C GLY A 289 1.79 2.29 -14.18
N LEU A 290 1.73 1.42 -13.18
CA LEU A 290 2.90 0.75 -12.60
C LEU A 290 3.28 -0.48 -13.42
N ARG A 291 4.58 -0.67 -13.66
CA ARG A 291 5.10 -1.72 -14.58
C ARG A 291 5.80 -2.86 -13.86
N ASP A 292 6.33 -2.60 -12.68
CA ASP A 292 6.99 -3.60 -11.85
C ASP A 292 6.06 -4.14 -10.77
N GLN A 293 6.11 -5.45 -10.54
CA GLN A 293 5.21 -6.12 -9.59
C GLN A 293 5.48 -5.72 -8.14
N SER A 294 6.75 -5.54 -7.75
CA SER A 294 7.07 -5.14 -6.37
C SER A 294 6.62 -3.71 -6.09
N VAL A 295 6.80 -2.79 -7.05
CA VAL A 295 6.31 -1.41 -6.98
C VAL A 295 4.78 -1.35 -7.01
N TYR A 296 4.14 -2.20 -7.82
CA TYR A 296 2.69 -2.35 -7.83
C TYR A 296 2.18 -2.75 -6.44
N ASN A 297 2.73 -3.81 -5.85
CA ASN A 297 2.34 -4.28 -4.52
C ASN A 297 2.56 -3.20 -3.46
N PHE A 298 3.71 -2.53 -3.50
CA PHE A 298 4.04 -1.41 -2.63
C PHE A 298 3.00 -0.29 -2.67
N CYS A 299 2.53 0.07 -3.86
CA CYS A 299 1.52 1.10 -4.01
C CYS A 299 0.09 0.60 -3.73
N ALA A 300 -0.25 -0.62 -4.12
CA ALA A 300 -1.61 -1.15 -4.07
C ALA A 300 -2.02 -1.62 -2.67
N ILE A 301 -1.10 -2.22 -1.90
CA ILE A 301 -1.39 -2.72 -0.55
C ILE A 301 -1.96 -1.62 0.37
N PRO A 302 -1.34 -0.44 0.51
CA PRO A 302 -1.92 0.64 1.32
C PRO A 302 -3.31 1.06 0.84
N GLN A 303 -3.56 1.06 -0.47
CA GLN A 303 -4.83 1.50 -1.05
C GLN A 303 -5.96 0.51 -0.76
N VAL A 304 -5.70 -0.80 -0.85
CA VAL A 304 -6.71 -1.80 -0.48
C VAL A 304 -7.00 -1.81 1.02
N MET A 305 -5.98 -1.54 1.84
CA MET A 305 -6.13 -1.40 3.30
C MET A 305 -6.94 -0.15 3.65
N ALA A 306 -6.78 0.93 2.88
CA ALA A 306 -7.51 2.17 3.04
C ALA A 306 -9.00 2.01 2.69
N ILE A 307 -9.36 1.37 1.56
CA ILE A 307 -10.78 1.13 1.22
C ILE A 307 -11.44 0.15 2.22
N ALA A 308 -10.70 -0.86 2.70
CA ALA A 308 -11.17 -1.75 3.76
C ALA A 308 -11.44 -0.99 5.07
N THR A 309 -10.54 -0.07 5.43
CA THR A 309 -10.71 0.80 6.60
C THR A 309 -11.90 1.74 6.41
N LEU A 310 -12.09 2.36 5.23
CA LEU A 310 -13.29 3.16 4.95
C LEU A 310 -14.57 2.36 5.15
N ALA A 311 -14.61 1.13 4.65
CA ALA A 311 -15.75 0.25 4.86
C ALA A 311 -15.97 -0.11 6.33
N LEU A 312 -14.90 -0.27 7.12
CA LEU A 312 -14.96 -0.51 8.56
C LEU A 312 -15.52 0.70 9.32
N VAL A 313 -15.01 1.90 9.04
CA VAL A 313 -15.39 3.13 9.76
C VAL A 313 -16.75 3.66 9.32
N PHE A 314 -17.17 3.44 8.07
CA PHE A 314 -18.42 3.97 7.55
C PHE A 314 -19.62 3.57 8.42
N ARG A 315 -20.34 4.59 8.93
CA ARG A 315 -21.50 4.46 9.83
C ARG A 315 -21.24 3.57 11.05
N ASN A 316 -20.01 3.54 11.58
CA ASN A 316 -19.63 2.73 12.74
C ASN A 316 -19.45 3.59 14.01
N PRO A 317 -20.32 3.45 15.03
CA PRO A 317 -20.25 4.29 16.24
C PRO A 317 -19.04 3.99 17.13
N GLU A 318 -18.40 2.82 16.98
CA GLU A 318 -17.20 2.46 17.74
C GLU A 318 -16.02 3.41 17.44
N MET A 319 -16.02 4.05 16.28
CA MET A 319 -15.06 5.08 15.87
C MET A 319 -14.90 6.20 16.89
N PHE A 320 -16.01 6.63 17.49
CA PHE A 320 -16.01 7.71 18.47
C PHE A 320 -15.71 7.23 19.89
N LYS A 321 -15.49 5.92 20.08
CA LYS A 321 -15.26 5.30 21.40
C LYS A 321 -13.81 4.84 21.54
N ARG A 322 -13.21 4.29 20.49
CA ARG A 322 -11.86 3.73 20.44
C ARG A 322 -11.27 3.79 19.03
N ASN A 323 -9.96 3.60 18.89
CA ASN A 323 -9.36 3.38 17.58
C ASN A 323 -9.80 2.01 17.03
N VAL A 324 -10.47 2.01 15.88
CA VAL A 324 -10.89 0.80 15.17
C VAL A 324 -9.88 0.48 14.08
N LYS A 325 -9.49 -0.80 13.99
CA LYS A 325 -8.51 -1.26 13.00
C LYS A 325 -9.04 -2.52 12.34
N ILE A 326 -8.72 -2.69 11.07
CA ILE A 326 -8.93 -3.97 10.40
C ILE A 326 -8.17 -5.06 11.16
N PRO A 327 -8.79 -6.23 11.41
CA PRO A 327 -8.10 -7.34 12.08
C PRO A 327 -6.83 -7.74 11.32
N LYS A 328 -5.79 -8.12 12.06
CA LYS A 328 -4.48 -8.49 11.47
C LYS A 328 -4.57 -9.65 10.47
N GLY A 329 -5.48 -10.61 10.69
CA GLY A 329 -5.73 -11.69 9.74
C GLY A 329 -6.32 -11.20 8.42
N GLU A 330 -7.29 -10.27 8.48
CA GLU A 330 -7.87 -9.63 7.30
C GLU A 330 -6.83 -8.77 6.57
N ALA A 331 -5.99 -8.05 7.31
CA ALA A 331 -4.85 -7.32 6.75
C ALA A 331 -3.91 -8.27 5.96
N CYS A 332 -3.51 -9.39 6.55
CA CYS A 332 -2.68 -10.38 5.87
C CYS A 332 -3.37 -10.95 4.62
N GLU A 333 -4.68 -11.25 4.70
CA GLU A 333 -5.45 -11.72 3.54
C GLU A 333 -5.44 -10.70 2.40
N LEU A 334 -5.71 -9.42 2.70
CA LEU A 334 -5.66 -8.36 1.70
C LEU A 334 -4.29 -8.21 1.05
N MET A 335 -3.23 -8.26 1.86
CA MET A 335 -1.86 -8.17 1.33
C MET A 335 -1.52 -9.34 0.39
N MET A 336 -2.10 -10.52 0.61
CA MET A 336 -1.91 -11.69 -0.26
C MET A 336 -2.83 -11.67 -1.49
N GLU A 337 -4.01 -11.07 -1.39
CA GLU A 337 -4.98 -10.94 -2.48
C GLU A 337 -4.55 -9.87 -3.50
N VAL A 338 -3.72 -8.91 -3.09
CA VAL A 338 -3.06 -7.96 -4.00
C VAL A 338 -2.08 -8.71 -4.90
N GLY A 339 -2.47 -8.86 -6.16
CA GLY A 339 -1.65 -9.50 -7.19
C GLY A 339 -1.54 -8.64 -8.45
N ASN A 340 -2.63 -8.04 -8.90
CA ASN A 340 -2.62 -7.12 -10.04
C ASN A 340 -3.83 -6.18 -9.98
N LEU A 341 -3.98 -5.33 -11.00
CA LEU A 341 -5.07 -4.36 -11.06
C LEU A 341 -6.45 -5.01 -11.05
N ARG A 342 -6.63 -6.20 -11.63
CA ARG A 342 -7.92 -6.91 -11.57
C ARG A 342 -8.26 -7.31 -10.14
N THR A 343 -7.35 -7.97 -9.42
CA THR A 343 -7.63 -8.39 -8.03
C THR A 343 -7.79 -7.18 -7.11
N THR A 344 -7.05 -6.10 -7.35
CA THR A 344 -7.21 -4.83 -6.62
C THR A 344 -8.60 -4.22 -6.85
N CYS A 345 -9.06 -4.19 -8.10
CA CYS A 345 -10.41 -3.77 -8.46
C CYS A 345 -11.49 -4.65 -7.80
N ASP A 346 -11.30 -5.97 -7.73
CA ASP A 346 -12.22 -6.89 -7.07
C ASP A 346 -12.30 -6.63 -5.55
N ILE A 347 -11.17 -6.34 -4.90
CA ILE A 347 -11.12 -5.91 -3.49
C ILE A 347 -11.87 -4.58 -3.29
N PHE A 348 -11.65 -3.59 -4.16
CA PHE A 348 -12.39 -2.32 -4.11
C PHE A 348 -13.90 -2.56 -4.25
N LYS A 349 -14.34 -3.38 -5.22
CA LYS A 349 -15.75 -3.76 -5.38
C LYS A 349 -16.32 -4.41 -4.11
N LYS A 350 -15.58 -5.34 -3.50
CA LYS A 350 -15.98 -6.00 -2.24
C LYS A 350 -16.27 -4.99 -1.13
N TYR A 351 -15.36 -4.04 -0.89
CA TYR A 351 -15.53 -3.05 0.19
C TYR A 351 -16.53 -1.93 -0.15
N ILE A 352 -16.64 -1.54 -1.42
CA ILE A 352 -17.72 -0.65 -1.88
C ILE A 352 -19.09 -1.31 -1.65
N ALA A 353 -19.24 -2.61 -1.91
CA ALA A 353 -20.49 -3.32 -1.60
C ALA A 353 -20.82 -3.31 -0.10
N ILE A 354 -19.80 -3.38 0.78
CA ILE A 354 -19.99 -3.26 2.24
C ILE A 354 -20.47 -1.86 2.62
N ILE A 355 -19.86 -0.80 2.08
CA ILE A 355 -20.29 0.59 2.29
C ILE A 355 -21.74 0.76 1.83
N ARG A 356 -22.08 0.29 0.62
CA ARG A 356 -23.45 0.33 0.09
C ARG A 356 -24.47 -0.38 0.97
N LYS A 357 -24.11 -1.56 1.51
CA LYS A 357 -24.99 -2.32 2.42
C LYS A 357 -25.25 -1.56 3.72
N LYS A 358 -24.27 -0.80 4.21
CA LYS A 358 -24.39 0.04 5.41
C LYS A 358 -25.05 1.39 5.13
N ASN A 359 -25.07 1.85 3.87
CA ASN A 359 -25.66 3.12 3.48
C ASN A 359 -27.20 3.02 3.54
N THR A 360 -27.82 3.79 4.42
CA THR A 360 -29.28 3.73 4.64
C THR A 360 -29.92 5.07 4.30
N PRO A 361 -31.21 5.11 3.90
CA PRO A 361 -31.90 6.37 3.59
C PRO A 361 -32.02 7.36 4.78
N LYS A 362 -31.66 6.95 6.00
CA LYS A 362 -31.60 7.83 7.17
C LYS A 362 -30.34 8.71 7.19
N ASP A 363 -29.31 8.32 6.44
CA ASP A 363 -28.09 9.10 6.29
C ASP A 363 -28.37 10.32 5.39
N PRO A 364 -28.09 11.55 5.85
CA PRO A 364 -28.29 12.73 5.00
C PRO A 364 -27.45 12.70 3.72
N ASN A 365 -26.34 11.96 3.70
CA ASN A 365 -25.47 11.82 2.52
C ASN A 365 -25.80 10.57 1.67
N PHE A 366 -26.95 9.93 1.89
CA PHE A 366 -27.30 8.64 1.28
C PHE A 366 -27.16 8.65 -0.23
N LEU A 367 -27.68 9.69 -0.89
CA LEU A 367 -27.70 9.78 -2.36
C LEU A 367 -26.30 10.03 -2.92
N GLU A 368 -25.54 10.95 -2.34
CA GLU A 368 -24.18 11.25 -2.78
C GLU A 368 -23.25 10.04 -2.62
N VAL A 369 -23.33 9.35 -1.48
CA VAL A 369 -22.56 8.11 -1.24
C VAL A 369 -22.94 7.03 -2.24
N ALA A 370 -24.25 6.83 -2.51
CA ALA A 370 -24.69 5.84 -3.49
C ALA A 370 -24.18 6.15 -4.90
N VAL A 371 -24.24 7.42 -5.33
CA VAL A 371 -23.72 7.87 -6.61
C VAL A 371 -22.20 7.68 -6.69
N LYS A 372 -21.47 8.02 -5.63
CA LYS A 372 -20.01 7.86 -5.58
C LYS A 372 -19.59 6.39 -5.68
N CYS A 373 -20.23 5.51 -4.92
CA CYS A 373 -20.01 4.06 -5.03
C CYS A 373 -20.29 3.55 -6.46
N ALA A 374 -21.38 3.99 -7.08
CA ALA A 374 -21.72 3.60 -8.45
C ALA A 374 -20.69 4.10 -9.48
N LYS A 375 -20.14 5.31 -9.32
CA LYS A 375 -19.07 5.83 -10.18
C LYS A 375 -17.80 4.98 -10.11
N ILE A 376 -17.39 4.57 -8.91
CA ILE A 376 -16.22 3.69 -8.72
C ILE A 376 -16.48 2.33 -9.37
N GLU A 377 -17.65 1.73 -9.16
CA GLU A 377 -18.03 0.47 -9.82
C GLU A 377 -18.04 0.62 -11.35
N GLN A 378 -18.61 1.70 -11.88
CA GLN A 378 -18.64 1.98 -13.32
C GLN A 378 -17.23 2.16 -13.91
N PHE A 379 -16.34 2.84 -13.19
CA PHE A 379 -14.93 2.97 -13.56
C PHE A 379 -14.28 1.59 -13.66
N ILE A 380 -14.49 0.72 -12.66
CA ILE A 380 -13.94 -0.64 -12.65
C ILE A 380 -14.54 -1.48 -13.78
N GLU A 381 -15.85 -1.41 -14.04
CA GLU A 381 -16.50 -2.09 -15.18
C GLU A 381 -15.98 -1.58 -16.53
N GLY A 382 -15.58 -0.30 -16.60
CA GLY A 382 -14.96 0.28 -17.79
C GLY A 382 -13.57 -0.31 -18.10
N ILE A 383 -12.81 -0.68 -17.06
CA ILE A 383 -11.49 -1.33 -17.19
C ILE A 383 -11.64 -2.86 -17.36
N TYR A 384 -12.52 -3.47 -16.59
CA TYR A 384 -12.76 -4.91 -16.55
C TYR A 384 -14.24 -5.22 -16.69
N PRO A 385 -14.76 -5.28 -17.93
CA PRO A 385 -16.18 -5.52 -18.17
C PRO A 385 -16.63 -6.87 -17.62
N THR A 386 -17.67 -6.89 -16.79
CA THR A 386 -18.29 -8.13 -16.35
C THR A 386 -19.01 -8.79 -17.51
N ILE A 387 -18.57 -10.01 -17.86
CA ILE A 387 -19.21 -10.81 -18.90
C ILE A 387 -20.62 -11.19 -18.43
N SER A 388 -21.64 -10.73 -19.16
CA SER A 388 -23.04 -11.01 -18.83
C SER A 388 -23.36 -12.51 -18.87
N LYS A 389 -24.39 -12.95 -18.14
CA LYS A 389 -24.87 -14.36 -18.20
C LYS A 389 -25.12 -14.82 -19.63
N LYS A 390 -25.74 -13.96 -20.44
CA LYS A 390 -26.01 -14.22 -21.86
C LYS A 390 -24.72 -14.43 -22.67
N GLN A 391 -23.70 -13.61 -22.46
CA GLN A 391 -22.40 -13.79 -23.12
C GLN A 391 -21.65 -15.04 -22.64
N LYS A 392 -21.81 -15.43 -21.37
CA LYS A 392 -21.27 -16.70 -20.85
C LYS A 392 -21.99 -17.91 -21.46
N GLU A 393 -23.30 -17.83 -21.64
CA GLU A 393 -24.12 -18.85 -22.32
C GLU A 393 -23.78 -18.94 -23.81
N GLU A 394 -23.68 -17.82 -24.52
CA GLU A 394 -23.28 -17.75 -25.93
C GLU A 394 -21.85 -18.26 -26.16
N LYS A 395 -20.92 -17.94 -25.25
CA LYS A 395 -19.56 -18.52 -25.25
C LYS A 395 -19.62 -20.03 -25.08
N ARG A 396 -20.37 -20.52 -24.09
CA ARG A 396 -20.50 -21.97 -23.82
C ARG A 396 -21.09 -22.70 -25.03
N ASP A 397 -22.11 -22.13 -25.66
CA ASP A 397 -22.73 -22.67 -26.87
C ASP A 397 -21.80 -22.65 -28.09
N MET A 398 -20.95 -21.62 -28.24
CA MET A 398 -19.93 -21.59 -29.30
C MET A 398 -18.80 -22.58 -29.05
N GLU A 399 -18.33 -22.75 -27.81
CA GLU A 399 -17.32 -23.75 -27.44
C GLU A 399 -17.84 -25.17 -27.67
N LEU A 400 -19.11 -25.42 -27.34
CA LEU A 400 -19.81 -26.69 -27.62
C LEU A 400 -19.93 -26.97 -29.14
N LYS A 401 -20.19 -25.95 -29.96
CA LYS A 401 -20.35 -26.11 -31.42
C LYS A 401 -19.02 -26.25 -32.17
N THR A 402 -17.95 -25.61 -31.68
CA THR A 402 -16.67 -25.53 -32.40
C THR A 402 -15.59 -26.46 -31.85
N GLY A 403 -15.79 -27.03 -30.66
CA GLY A 403 -14.81 -27.89 -29.98
C GLY A 403 -13.52 -27.17 -29.58
N LYS A 404 -13.50 -25.83 -29.64
CA LYS A 404 -12.34 -24.99 -29.31
C LYS A 404 -12.74 -23.99 -28.24
N THR A 405 -11.81 -23.70 -27.33
CA THR A 405 -11.98 -22.66 -26.32
C THR A 405 -12.08 -21.29 -27.01
N VAL A 406 -13.15 -20.55 -26.70
CA VAL A 406 -13.43 -19.23 -27.28
C VAL A 406 -12.98 -18.17 -26.28
N TYR A 407 -11.97 -17.39 -26.67
CA TYR A 407 -11.50 -16.25 -25.88
C TYR A 407 -12.41 -15.05 -26.17
N ILE A 408 -13.00 -14.49 -25.11
CA ILE A 408 -13.67 -13.19 -25.19
C ILE A 408 -12.57 -12.14 -25.09
N GLU A 409 -12.47 -11.22 -26.05
CA GLU A 409 -11.53 -10.10 -25.96
C GLU A 409 -11.87 -9.26 -24.71
N GLU A 410 -11.09 -9.45 -23.64
CA GLU A 410 -11.13 -8.57 -22.49
C GLU A 410 -10.47 -7.25 -22.90
N GLY A 411 -11.25 -6.17 -22.91
CA GLY A 411 -10.83 -4.89 -23.45
C GLY A 411 -9.72 -4.22 -22.64
N PHE A 412 -8.46 -4.49 -22.99
CA PHE A 412 -7.38 -3.50 -23.05
C PHE A 412 -6.19 -4.11 -23.80
N MET A 413 -6.25 -4.11 -25.13
CA MET A 413 -5.08 -4.37 -25.98
C MET A 413 -4.78 -3.08 -26.75
N PRO A 414 -3.65 -2.40 -26.51
CA PRO A 414 -3.24 -1.27 -27.33
C PRO A 414 -3.15 -1.75 -28.79
N LYS A 415 -3.73 -0.98 -29.72
CA LYS A 415 -3.77 -1.30 -31.17
C LYS A 415 -2.35 -1.64 -31.64
N GLY A 416 -2.08 -2.93 -31.90
CA GLY A 416 -0.76 -3.45 -32.31
C GLY A 416 -0.28 -4.69 -31.54
N PHE A 417 -0.89 -5.07 -30.42
CA PHE A 417 -0.45 -6.25 -29.66
C PHE A 417 -0.87 -7.59 -30.30
N GLY A 418 -2.04 -7.63 -30.96
CA GLY A 418 -2.49 -8.82 -31.70
C GLY A 418 -1.57 -9.18 -32.88
N THR A 419 -0.98 -8.19 -33.53
CA THR A 419 0.04 -8.40 -34.57
C THR A 419 1.33 -8.96 -34.00
N ILE A 420 1.74 -8.57 -32.79
CA ILE A 420 2.96 -9.12 -32.15
C ILE A 420 2.77 -10.60 -31.77
N LEU A 421 1.60 -10.97 -31.25
CA LEU A 421 1.29 -12.38 -30.91
C LEU A 421 1.17 -13.29 -32.15
N LEU A 422 0.77 -12.74 -33.30
CA LEU A 422 0.76 -13.49 -34.56
C LEU A 422 2.15 -13.62 -35.20
N ILE A 423 3.03 -12.65 -34.99
CA ILE A 423 4.37 -12.62 -35.59
C ILE A 423 5.39 -13.43 -34.77
N LEU A 424 5.23 -13.52 -33.45
CA LEU A 424 6.17 -14.23 -32.56
C LEU A 424 6.36 -15.72 -32.92
N PRO A 425 5.31 -16.52 -33.20
CA PRO A 425 5.48 -17.91 -33.64
C PRO A 425 6.19 -18.02 -34.99
N LEU A 426 5.97 -17.05 -35.89
CA LEU A 426 6.62 -17.01 -37.20
C LEU A 426 8.12 -16.72 -37.07
N ILE A 427 8.50 -15.79 -36.18
CA ILE A 427 9.92 -15.49 -35.89
C ILE A 427 10.60 -16.71 -35.27
N LEU A 428 9.98 -17.35 -34.28
CA LEU A 428 10.53 -18.57 -33.65
C LEU A 428 10.68 -19.71 -34.66
N PHE A 429 9.71 -19.88 -35.58
CA PHE A 429 9.79 -20.85 -36.65
C PHE A 429 10.94 -20.55 -37.62
N VAL A 430 11.09 -19.30 -38.07
CA VAL A 430 12.21 -18.90 -38.94
C VAL A 430 13.55 -19.13 -38.24
N PHE A 431 13.65 -18.78 -36.96
CA PHE A 431 14.88 -18.95 -36.18
C PHE A 431 15.23 -20.44 -36.01
N ALA A 432 14.26 -21.29 -35.68
CA ALA A 432 14.47 -22.74 -35.57
C ALA A 432 14.95 -23.36 -36.89
N ASN A 433 14.35 -22.96 -38.02
CA ASN A 433 14.77 -23.43 -39.34
C ASN A 433 16.15 -22.90 -39.73
N MET A 434 16.50 -21.67 -39.35
CA MET A 434 17.84 -21.13 -39.56
C MET A 434 18.88 -21.92 -38.78
N VAL A 435 18.62 -22.23 -37.51
CA VAL A 435 19.51 -23.06 -36.67
C VAL A 435 19.70 -24.44 -37.29
N PHE A 436 18.63 -25.07 -37.77
CA PHE A 436 18.69 -26.35 -38.48
C PHE A 436 19.52 -26.28 -39.78
N LEU A 437 19.30 -25.25 -40.60
CA LEU A 437 20.02 -25.05 -41.85
C LEU A 437 21.52 -24.81 -41.58
N THR A 438 21.84 -24.02 -40.55
CA THR A 438 23.22 -23.77 -40.15
C THR A 438 23.89 -25.04 -39.64
N ALA A 439 23.18 -25.84 -38.83
CA ALA A 439 23.68 -27.14 -38.36
C ALA A 439 23.94 -28.14 -39.51
N PHE A 440 23.06 -28.15 -40.52
CA PHE A 440 23.22 -28.97 -41.73
C PHE A 440 24.43 -28.52 -42.58
N VAL A 441 24.60 -27.21 -42.80
CA VAL A 441 25.71 -26.65 -43.59
C VAL A 441 27.06 -26.89 -42.91
N ILE A 442 27.11 -26.89 -41.57
CA ILE A 442 28.34 -27.14 -40.80
C ILE A 442 28.60 -28.66 -40.62
N GLY A 443 27.71 -29.52 -41.13
CA GLY A 443 27.88 -30.98 -41.06
C GLY A 443 27.69 -31.57 -39.66
N ALA A 444 27.00 -30.86 -38.77
CA ALA A 444 26.70 -31.36 -37.43
C ALA A 444 25.64 -32.47 -37.53
N LYS A 445 26.00 -33.70 -37.18
CA LYS A 445 25.03 -34.79 -37.00
C LYS A 445 24.18 -34.50 -35.75
N LEU A 446 22.95 -34.07 -35.95
CA LEU A 446 21.95 -33.98 -34.88
C LEU A 446 21.35 -35.37 -34.65
N ASP A 447 21.88 -36.11 -33.67
CA ASP A 447 21.25 -37.34 -33.18
C ASP A 447 20.00 -36.97 -32.37
N PHE A 448 18.82 -37.09 -32.99
CA PHE A 448 17.55 -37.04 -32.28
C PHE A 448 17.31 -38.39 -31.60
N SER A 449 17.80 -38.56 -30.38
CA SER A 449 17.44 -39.72 -29.56
C SER A 449 16.00 -39.56 -29.04
N THR A 450 15.23 -40.63 -29.13
CA THR A 450 13.86 -40.77 -28.61
C THR A 450 13.76 -40.70 -27.07
N GLU A 451 14.87 -40.46 -26.36
CA GLU A 451 14.91 -40.26 -24.90
C GLU A 451 14.43 -38.87 -24.46
N ALA A 452 14.55 -37.84 -25.32
CA ALA A 452 14.11 -36.48 -24.98
C ALA A 452 12.58 -36.33 -24.88
N PHE A 453 11.81 -37.27 -25.44
CA PHE A 453 10.35 -37.29 -25.36
C PHE A 453 9.82 -38.04 -24.12
N ASN A 454 10.64 -38.89 -23.48
CA ASN A 454 10.26 -39.67 -22.30
C ASN A 454 10.60 -38.99 -20.97
N THR A 455 11.32 -37.85 -20.99
CA THR A 455 11.63 -37.06 -19.78
C THR A 455 10.46 -36.20 -19.29
N LEU A 456 9.32 -36.20 -20.00
CA LEU A 456 8.09 -35.49 -19.62
C LEU A 456 7.06 -36.35 -18.85
N THR A 457 7.39 -37.60 -18.53
CA THR A 457 6.56 -38.48 -17.71
C THR A 457 7.40 -39.24 -16.68
N PHE A 458 7.85 -38.57 -15.62
CA PHE A 458 8.37 -39.24 -14.42
C PHE A 458 8.09 -38.43 -13.15
N PHE A 459 6.92 -38.68 -12.56
CA PHE A 459 6.70 -38.62 -11.11
C PHE A 459 5.97 -39.90 -10.71
N LYS A 460 6.73 -40.98 -10.52
CA LYS A 460 6.31 -42.11 -9.69
C LYS A 460 6.72 -41.77 -8.26
N PHE A 461 5.74 -41.63 -7.37
CA PHE A 461 5.95 -41.57 -5.93
C PHE A 461 6.19 -43.00 -5.43
N ASP A 462 7.43 -43.31 -5.04
CA ASP A 462 7.76 -44.48 -4.23
C ASP A 462 8.44 -43.96 -2.95
N ASN A 463 7.68 -43.93 -1.85
CA ASN A 463 8.10 -44.26 -0.47
C ASN A 463 7.13 -43.66 0.57
N GLU A 464 6.37 -44.54 1.23
CA GLU A 464 5.49 -44.22 2.37
C GLU A 464 6.25 -43.98 3.70
N SER A 465 7.59 -44.10 3.72
CA SER A 465 8.39 -43.93 4.95
C SER A 465 8.91 -42.50 5.19
N MET A 466 8.90 -41.60 4.20
CA MET A 466 9.32 -40.19 4.38
C MET A 466 8.21 -39.27 4.90
N ALA A 467 6.95 -39.73 4.89
CA ALA A 467 5.82 -38.91 5.34
C ALA A 467 5.89 -38.64 6.85
N PHE A 468 6.26 -39.64 7.67
CA PHE A 468 6.19 -39.50 9.13
C PHE A 468 7.26 -38.56 9.72
N ASP A 469 8.46 -38.48 9.15
CA ASP A 469 9.50 -37.55 9.62
C ASP A 469 9.25 -36.11 9.14
N ILE A 470 8.70 -35.93 7.93
CA ILE A 470 8.27 -34.62 7.44
C ILE A 470 7.08 -34.10 8.27
N PHE A 471 6.14 -34.97 8.65
CA PHE A 471 5.03 -34.56 9.53
C PHE A 471 5.52 -34.19 10.92
N GLY A 472 6.51 -34.89 11.50
CA GLY A 472 7.11 -34.52 12.79
C GLY A 472 7.77 -33.14 12.77
N ASP A 473 8.66 -32.91 11.81
CA ASP A 473 9.39 -31.64 11.65
C ASP A 473 8.45 -30.48 11.24
N THR A 474 7.45 -30.75 10.39
CA THR A 474 6.42 -29.75 10.03
C THR A 474 5.53 -29.43 11.23
N THR A 475 5.20 -30.40 12.08
CA THR A 475 4.35 -30.16 13.26
C THR A 475 5.11 -29.39 14.33
N GLU A 476 6.38 -29.70 14.60
CA GLU A 476 7.23 -28.89 15.49
C GLU A 476 7.44 -27.48 14.94
N ARG A 477 7.73 -27.32 13.65
CA ARG A 477 7.87 -25.99 13.02
C ARG A 477 6.56 -25.21 13.03
N VAL A 478 5.41 -25.87 12.86
CA VAL A 478 4.09 -25.23 12.98
C VAL A 478 3.78 -24.86 14.43
N VAL A 479 4.09 -25.72 15.41
CA VAL A 479 3.90 -25.42 16.84
C VAL A 479 4.83 -24.29 17.30
N GLU A 480 6.08 -24.27 16.85
CA GLU A 480 7.04 -23.20 17.13
C GLU A 480 6.65 -21.89 16.42
N ALA A 481 6.20 -21.95 15.16
CA ALA A 481 5.69 -20.82 14.41
C ALA A 481 4.42 -20.23 15.03
N VAL A 482 3.48 -21.07 15.48
CA VAL A 482 2.27 -20.66 16.21
C VAL A 482 2.65 -20.02 17.54
N THR A 483 3.55 -20.64 18.30
CA THR A 483 4.01 -20.12 19.59
C THR A 483 4.71 -18.77 19.42
N LYS A 484 5.66 -18.64 18.47
CA LYS A 484 6.36 -17.37 18.14
C LYS A 484 5.43 -16.29 17.59
N THR A 485 4.37 -16.67 16.87
CA THR A 485 3.41 -15.70 16.33
C THR A 485 2.47 -15.18 17.42
N LEU A 486 2.14 -16.00 18.42
CA LEU A 486 1.31 -15.62 19.57
C LEU A 486 2.10 -14.96 20.71
N THR A 487 3.41 -15.19 20.83
CA THR A 487 4.25 -14.60 21.90
C THR A 487 4.85 -13.23 21.56
N HIS A 488 5.01 -12.90 20.28
CA HIS A 488 5.47 -11.58 19.81
C HIS A 488 4.34 -10.54 19.66
N GLU A 489 3.13 -10.82 20.15
CA GLU A 489 1.97 -9.91 20.09
C GLU A 489 1.94 -8.82 21.18
N GLU A 490 3.06 -8.55 21.83
CA GLU A 490 3.25 -7.40 22.70
C GLU A 490 4.45 -6.59 22.20
N LEU A 491 4.21 -5.71 21.20
CA LEU A 491 4.80 -4.38 20.99
C LEU A 491 4.34 -3.78 19.64
#